data_AF-A0A4W3H2M8-F1
#
_entry.id   AF-A0A4W3H2M8-F1
#
_cell.length_a   1.000
_cell.length_b   1.000
_cell.length_c   1.000
_cell.angle_alpha   90.00
_cell.angle_beta   90.00
_cell.angle_gamma   90.00
#
_symmetry.space_group_name_H-M   'P 1'
#
loop_
_entity.id
_entity.type
_entity.pdbx_description
1 polymer ?
#
loop_
_entity_poly.entity_id
_entity_poly.type
_entity_poly.pdbx_seq_one_letter_code
_entity_poly.pdbx_strand_id
1 'polypeptide(L)'
;MYIKWAETHKQSNKMRLNDMLVKPHQRLTKYPLLLKAILKHTQQPSVRDTLTQTIAVVERFIGDINTWMRRREERKELLLLSARIQAYDVVESGNEEVERVSVTGRRGGECERE
;
A
#
# COMPACT_ATOMS: atom_id res chain seq x y z
N MET A 1 -10.62 11.54 -21.71
CA MET A 1 -11.47 11.45 -22.92
C MET A 1 -11.53 10.02 -23.47
N TYR A 2 -10.41 9.28 -23.53
CA TYR A 2 -10.36 7.89 -24.02
C TYR A 2 -11.13 6.86 -23.19
N ILE A 3 -10.97 6.85 -21.85
CA ILE A 3 -11.62 5.84 -20.97
C ILE A 3 -13.14 5.88 -21.10
N LYS A 4 -13.75 7.08 -21.15
CA LYS A 4 -15.20 7.23 -21.34
C LYS A 4 -15.68 6.68 -22.68
N TRP A 5 -14.90 6.85 -23.76
CA TRP A 5 -15.21 6.26 -25.06
C TRP A 5 -15.07 4.73 -25.08
N ALA A 6 -14.08 4.19 -24.36
CA ALA A 6 -13.93 2.74 -24.22
C ALA A 6 -15.06 2.12 -23.37
N GLU A 7 -15.55 2.82 -22.35
CA GLU A 7 -16.64 2.35 -21.49
C GLU A 7 -18.00 2.28 -22.21
N THR A 8 -18.21 3.06 -23.29
CA THR A 8 -19.45 3.01 -24.09
C THR A 8 -19.47 1.87 -25.12
N HIS A 9 -18.34 1.20 -25.35
CA HIS A 9 -18.27 0.06 -26.26
C HIS A 9 -19.15 -1.10 -25.75
N LYS A 10 -19.83 -1.79 -26.67
CA LYS A 10 -20.73 -2.91 -26.34
C LYS A 10 -20.03 -4.05 -25.58
N GLN A 11 -18.76 -4.28 -25.86
CA GLN A 11 -17.92 -5.28 -25.18
C GLN A 11 -17.63 -4.96 -23.72
N SER A 12 -17.73 -3.68 -23.32
CA SER A 12 -17.53 -3.25 -21.94
C SER A 12 -18.68 -3.67 -21.03
N ASN A 13 -19.78 -4.21 -21.59
CA ASN A 13 -20.94 -4.72 -20.86
C ASN A 13 -21.49 -3.72 -19.83
N LYS A 14 -21.48 -2.42 -20.18
CA LYS A 14 -21.86 -1.29 -19.32
C LYS A 14 -21.05 -1.16 -18.01
N MET A 15 -19.89 -1.80 -17.90
CA MET A 15 -19.03 -1.71 -16.72
C MET A 15 -18.01 -0.59 -16.85
N ARG A 16 -17.71 0.07 -15.74
CA ARG A 16 -16.63 1.07 -15.66
C ARG A 16 -15.29 0.36 -15.59
N LEU A 17 -14.21 1.04 -16.00
CA LEU A 17 -12.86 0.48 -15.94
C LEU A 17 -12.49 0.03 -14.53
N ASN A 18 -12.80 0.84 -13.51
CA ASN A 18 -12.56 0.48 -12.11
C ASN A 18 -13.25 -0.83 -11.73
N ASP A 19 -14.48 -1.06 -12.18
CA ASP A 19 -15.20 -2.30 -11.88
C ASP A 19 -14.53 -3.51 -12.55
N MET A 20 -13.98 -3.33 -13.75
CA MET A 20 -13.23 -4.37 -14.45
C MET A 20 -11.91 -4.71 -13.76
N LEU A 21 -11.20 -3.71 -13.23
CA LEU A 21 -9.92 -3.91 -12.54
C LEU A 21 -10.07 -4.73 -11.25
N VAL A 22 -11.23 -4.65 -10.59
CA VAL A 22 -11.50 -5.42 -9.36
C VAL A 22 -11.95 -6.87 -9.68
N LYS A 23 -12.35 -7.19 -10.92
CA LYS A 23 -12.85 -8.52 -11.30
C LYS A 23 -11.90 -9.68 -11.03
N PRO A 24 -10.59 -9.62 -11.35
CA PRO A 24 -9.70 -10.76 -11.12
C PRO A 24 -9.66 -11.13 -9.63
N HIS A 25 -9.58 -10.14 -8.76
CA HIS A 25 -9.63 -10.34 -7.32
C HIS A 25 -10.99 -10.90 -6.86
N GLN A 26 -12.10 -10.33 -7.34
CA GLN A 26 -13.44 -10.85 -7.06
C GLN A 26 -13.60 -12.30 -7.51
N ARG A 27 -13.12 -12.66 -8.70
CA ARG A 27 -13.22 -14.02 -9.23
C ARG A 27 -12.48 -15.01 -8.33
N LEU A 28 -11.28 -14.64 -7.87
CA LEU A 28 -10.50 -15.45 -6.95
C LEU A 28 -11.26 -15.73 -5.65
N THR A 29 -11.85 -14.70 -5.02
CA THR A 29 -12.60 -14.87 -3.76
C THR A 29 -13.89 -15.66 -3.90
N LYS A 30 -14.42 -15.86 -5.12
CA LYS A 30 -15.57 -16.74 -5.37
C LYS A 30 -15.22 -18.22 -5.45
N TYR A 31 -13.97 -18.60 -5.78
CA TYR A 31 -13.63 -20.03 -5.94
C TYR A 31 -13.87 -20.86 -4.68
N PRO A 32 -13.48 -20.43 -3.46
CA PRO A 32 -13.80 -21.20 -2.25
C PRO A 32 -15.30 -21.42 -2.06
N LEU A 33 -16.15 -20.45 -2.41
CA LEU A 33 -17.61 -20.56 -2.28
C LEU A 33 -18.17 -21.61 -3.23
N LEU A 34 -17.73 -21.59 -4.49
CA LEU A 34 -18.15 -22.55 -5.52
C LEU A 34 -17.66 -23.97 -5.18
N LEU A 35 -16.41 -24.11 -4.77
CA LEU A 35 -15.84 -25.40 -4.38
C LEU A 35 -16.53 -25.99 -3.14
N LYS A 36 -16.83 -25.15 -2.13
CA LYS A 36 -17.63 -25.57 -0.96
C LYS A 36 -19.05 -26.01 -1.36
N ALA A 37 -19.67 -25.37 -2.35
CA ALA A 37 -20.96 -25.80 -2.86
C ALA A 37 -20.86 -27.18 -3.55
N ILE A 38 -19.84 -27.40 -4.38
CA ILE A 38 -19.58 -28.70 -5.02
C ILE A 38 -19.33 -29.79 -3.97
N LEU A 39 -18.54 -29.49 -2.93
CA LEU A 39 -18.24 -30.41 -1.83
C LEU A 39 -19.53 -30.88 -1.11
N LYS A 40 -20.54 -30.00 -0.95
CA LYS A 40 -21.82 -30.38 -0.34
C LYS A 40 -22.58 -31.45 -1.13
N HIS A 41 -22.43 -31.47 -2.45
CA HIS A 41 -23.12 -32.41 -3.34
C HIS A 41 -22.26 -33.62 -3.74
N THR A 42 -21.03 -33.73 -3.24
CA THR A 42 -20.11 -34.82 -3.56
C THR A 42 -20.21 -35.93 -2.50
N GLN A 43 -20.57 -37.15 -2.90
CA GLN A 43 -20.70 -38.29 -1.97
C GLN A 43 -19.42 -39.13 -1.83
N GLN A 44 -18.59 -39.18 -2.88
CA GLN A 44 -17.39 -40.02 -2.91
C GLN A 44 -16.31 -39.51 -1.95
N PRO A 45 -15.89 -40.30 -0.93
CA PRO A 45 -14.95 -39.83 0.11
C PRO A 45 -13.61 -39.30 -0.44
N SER A 46 -12.97 -40.02 -1.36
CA SER A 46 -11.68 -39.61 -1.95
C SER A 46 -11.75 -38.25 -2.67
N VAL A 47 -12.87 -37.96 -3.34
CA VAL A 47 -13.10 -36.69 -4.03
C VAL A 47 -13.37 -35.58 -3.01
N ARG A 48 -14.08 -35.88 -1.92
CA ARG A 48 -14.32 -34.92 -0.83
C ARG A 48 -13.03 -34.50 -0.16
N ASP A 49 -12.12 -35.43 0.09
CA ASP A 49 -10.80 -35.14 0.69
C ASP A 49 -9.97 -34.25 -0.24
N THR A 50 -9.93 -34.60 -1.52
CA THR A 50 -9.24 -33.81 -2.57
C THR A 50 -9.82 -32.40 -2.68
N LEU A 51 -11.15 -32.27 -2.69
CA LEU A 51 -11.84 -30.97 -2.72
C LEU A 51 -11.55 -30.14 -1.47
N THR A 52 -11.52 -30.76 -0.30
CA THR A 52 -11.21 -30.09 0.97
C THR A 52 -9.79 -29.55 0.97
N GLN A 53 -8.83 -30.35 0.53
CA GLN A 53 -7.44 -29.91 0.34
C GLN A 53 -7.34 -28.76 -0.68
N THR A 54 -8.05 -28.88 -1.79
CA THR A 54 -8.06 -27.84 -2.83
C THR A 54 -8.64 -26.52 -2.32
N ILE A 55 -9.74 -26.57 -1.56
CA ILE A 55 -10.33 -25.39 -0.92
C ILE A 55 -9.30 -24.71 -0.01
N ALA A 56 -8.60 -25.47 0.84
CA ALA A 56 -7.59 -24.93 1.73
C ALA A 56 -6.43 -24.25 0.98
N VAL A 57 -5.95 -24.86 -0.11
CA VAL A 57 -4.90 -24.29 -0.97
C VAL A 57 -5.38 -22.97 -1.61
N VAL A 58 -6.60 -22.94 -2.14
CA VAL A 58 -7.16 -21.73 -2.76
C VAL A 58 -7.37 -20.62 -1.73
N GLU A 59 -7.87 -20.94 -0.54
CA GLU A 59 -8.04 -19.96 0.55
C GLU A 59 -6.70 -19.39 1.01
N ARG A 60 -5.67 -20.22 1.14
CA ARG A 60 -4.31 -19.78 1.46
C ARG A 60 -3.75 -18.84 0.39
N PHE A 61 -3.88 -19.23 -0.89
CA PHE A 61 -3.43 -18.42 -2.01
C PHE A 61 -4.10 -17.03 -2.05
N ILE A 62 -5.41 -16.97 -1.75
CA ILE A 62 -6.13 -15.70 -1.62
C ILE A 62 -5.58 -14.87 -0.45
N GLY A 63 -5.29 -15.51 0.69
CA GLY A 63 -4.64 -14.86 1.83
C GLY A 63 -3.27 -14.27 1.49
N ASP A 64 -2.47 -15.00 0.71
CA ASP A 64 -1.16 -14.53 0.24
C ASP A 64 -1.30 -13.33 -0.70
N ILE A 65 -2.26 -13.37 -1.64
CA ILE A 65 -2.57 -12.24 -2.53
C ILE A 65 -3.01 -11.02 -1.72
N ASN A 66 -3.90 -11.18 -0.74
CA ASN A 66 -4.35 -10.08 0.11
C ASN A 66 -3.18 -9.44 0.87
N THR A 67 -2.32 -10.27 1.44
CA THR A 67 -1.15 -9.80 2.17
C THR A 67 -0.18 -9.07 1.24
N TRP A 68 0.01 -9.56 0.01
CA TRP A 68 0.83 -8.91 -1.01
C TRP A 68 0.24 -7.56 -1.46
N MET A 69 -1.07 -7.49 -1.72
CA MET A 69 -1.75 -6.25 -2.10
C MET A 69 -1.62 -5.20 -0.99
N ARG A 70 -1.80 -5.60 0.26
CA ARG A 70 -1.61 -4.73 1.43
C ARG A 70 -0.18 -4.20 1.50
N ARG A 71 0.82 -5.09 1.45
CA ARG A 71 2.24 -4.71 1.47
C ARG A 71 2.61 -3.76 0.33
N ARG A 72 2.01 -3.95 -0.85
CA ARG A 72 2.23 -3.07 -2.01
C ARG A 72 1.72 -1.66 -1.74
N GLU A 73 0.53 -1.52 -1.15
CA GLU A 73 -0.04 -0.20 -0.83
C GLU A 73 0.77 0.47 0.29
N GLU A 74 1.09 -0.27 1.35
CA GLU A 74 1.95 0.21 2.44
C GLU A 74 3.31 0.69 1.91
N ARG A 75 3.95 -0.06 1.00
CA ARG A 75 5.21 0.34 0.37
C ARG A 75 5.08 1.64 -0.44
N LYS A 76 3.96 1.82 -1.14
CA LYS A 76 3.70 3.04 -1.94
C LYS A 76 3.57 4.26 -1.02
N GLU A 77 2.84 4.12 0.08
CA GLU A 77 2.72 5.17 1.10
C GLU A 77 4.07 5.51 1.74
N LEU A 78 4.88 4.50 2.07
CA LEU A 78 6.24 4.71 2.58
C LEU A 78 7.14 5.45 1.58
N LEU A 79 7.06 5.13 0.29
CA LEU A 79 7.83 5.83 -0.75
C LEU A 79 7.39 7.30 -0.87
N LEU A 80 6.08 7.58 -0.80
CA LEU A 80 5.56 8.94 -0.81
C LEU A 80 6.07 9.75 0.40
N LEU A 81 6.06 9.14 1.59
CA LEU A 81 6.59 9.77 2.79
C LEU A 81 8.11 10.00 2.70
N SER A 82 8.86 9.01 2.20
CA SER A 82 10.30 9.12 1.98
C SER A 82 10.64 10.27 1.03
N ALA A 83 9.89 10.43 -0.05
CA ALA A 83 10.09 11.54 -0.99
C ALA A 83 9.82 12.89 -0.33
N ARG A 84 8.81 12.99 0.56
CA ARG A 84 8.54 14.21 1.33
C ARG A 84 9.66 14.54 2.31
N ILE A 85 10.26 13.54 2.95
CA ILE A 85 11.39 13.75 3.87
C ILE A 85 12.63 14.20 3.08
N GLN A 86 12.93 13.59 1.93
CA GLN A 86 14.06 13.98 1.09
C GLN A 86 13.90 15.39 0.49
N ALA A 87 12.66 15.86 0.30
CA ALA A 87 12.38 17.22 -0.14
C ALA A 87 12.57 18.27 0.97
N TYR A 88 12.67 17.86 2.23
CA TYR A 88 13.23 18.69 3.30
C TYR A 88 14.75 18.63 3.19
N ASP A 89 15.30 19.39 2.23
CA ASP A 89 16.69 19.81 2.34
C ASP A 89 16.78 20.65 3.62
N VAL A 90 17.81 20.42 4.43
CA VAL A 90 18.06 21.24 5.61
C VAL A 90 18.14 22.65 5.08
N VAL A 91 17.14 23.49 5.38
CA VAL A 91 17.30 24.94 5.24
C VAL A 91 18.60 25.20 5.97
N GLU A 92 19.65 25.59 5.23
CA GLU A 92 20.79 26.24 5.84
C GLU A 92 20.17 27.38 6.62
N SER A 93 19.93 27.12 7.91
CA SER A 93 19.54 28.13 8.87
C SER A 93 20.75 29.03 8.82
N GLY A 94 20.64 30.09 8.02
CA GLY A 94 21.61 31.14 7.92
C GLY A 94 21.94 31.48 9.36
N ASN A 95 23.13 31.05 9.77
CA ASN A 95 23.57 31.06 11.15
C ASN A 95 23.93 32.49 11.58
N GLU A 96 23.33 33.50 10.96
CA GLU A 96 23.57 34.93 11.18
C GLU A 96 22.93 35.44 12.49
N GLU A 97 22.10 34.63 13.15
CA GLU A 97 21.62 34.91 14.51
C GLU A 97 22.44 34.21 15.62
N VAL A 98 23.20 33.15 15.32
CA VAL A 98 24.02 32.46 16.34
C VAL A 98 25.39 33.12 16.54
N GLU A 99 25.88 33.90 15.57
CA GLU A 99 27.14 34.63 15.71
C GLU A 99 27.01 35.96 16.49
N ARG A 100 25.79 36.50 16.66
CA ARG A 100 25.56 37.71 17.47
C ARG A 100 25.53 37.45 18.98
N VAL A 101 25.23 36.21 19.38
CA VAL A 101 25.18 35.81 20.80
C VAL A 101 26.58 35.50 21.36
N SER A 102 27.55 35.12 20.52
CA SER A 102 28.92 34.83 20.98
C SER A 102 29.80 36.09 21.10
N VAL A 103 29.51 37.17 20.36
CA VAL A 103 30.35 38.40 20.37
C VAL A 103 29.89 39.43 21.41
N THR A 104 28.66 39.35 21.92
CA THR A 104 28.12 40.30 22.91
C THR A 104 28.43 39.93 24.37
N GLY A 105 29.03 38.77 24.63
CA GLY A 105 29.33 38.26 25.98
C GLY A 105 30.71 38.60 26.55
N ARG A 106 31.55 39.41 25.88
CA ARG A 106 32.91 39.72 26.35
C ARG A 106 33.21 41.22 26.40
N ARG A 107 32.41 41.98 27.14
CA ARG A 107 32.82 43.33 27.59
C ARG A 107 32.17 43.68 28.92
N GLY A 108 32.85 43.34 30.02
CA GLY A 108 32.51 43.79 31.37
C GLY A 108 33.36 43.15 32.47
N GLY A 109 34.30 43.92 33.05
CA GLY A 109 35.11 43.64 34.26
C GLY A 109 36.33 42.74 34.01
N GLU A 110 37.56 42.99 34.47
CA GLU A 110 38.11 43.70 35.64
C GLU A 110 39.49 44.31 35.23
N CYS A 111 39.83 45.59 35.45
CA CYS A 111 40.29 46.27 36.68
C CYS A 111 41.60 45.71 37.32
N GLU A 112 42.66 46.52 37.19
CA GLU A 112 43.84 46.74 38.07
C GLU A 112 44.95 45.69 38.32
N ARG A 113 46.17 46.04 37.86
CA ARG A 113 47.46 46.21 38.59
C ARG A 113 48.62 46.02 37.59
N GLU A 114 49.72 46.78 37.55
CA GLU A 114 50.49 47.62 38.49
C GLU A 114 50.94 48.93 37.82
#